data_AF-A0A969IF85-F1
#
_entry.id   AF-A0A969IF85-F1
#
_cell.length_a   1.000
_cell.length_b   1.000
_cell.length_c   1.000
_cell.angle_alpha   90.00
_cell.angle_beta   90.00
_cell.angle_gamma   90.00
#
_symmetry.space_group_name_H-M   'P 1'
#
loop_
_entity.id
_entity.type
_entity.pdbx_description
1 polymer ?
#
loop_
_entity_poly.entity_id
_entity_poly.type
_entity_poly.pdbx_seq_one_letter_code
_entity_poly.pdbx_strand_id
1 'polypeptide(L)'
;MVSCFSLAATHSLFAQGRVILNEFLPWPGNACGTTAEFVEILNMGPGPMNIGCYILTDGDFSVTIPAGTILQPGQFYVISGQDFLPMPCGNINANVTVDLNWTTCGCTNGAIPTTGDGYLQMAVRQMNRLYY
;
A
#
# COMPACT_ATOMS: atom_id res chain seq x y z
N MET A 1 6.68 50.08 -25.50
CA MET A 1 7.44 49.27 -24.54
C MET A 1 6.61 49.29 -23.26
N VAL A 2 6.01 48.21 -22.77
CA VAL A 2 6.56 46.90 -22.43
C VAL A 2 5.47 45.84 -22.64
N SER A 3 5.76 44.84 -23.48
CA SER A 3 4.97 43.61 -23.53
C SER A 3 5.56 42.67 -22.49
N CYS A 4 4.79 42.32 -21.46
CA CYS A 4 5.17 41.25 -20.54
C CYS A 4 5.11 39.94 -21.31
N PHE A 5 6.29 39.50 -21.77
CA PHE A 5 6.49 38.18 -22.33
C PHE A 5 6.37 37.19 -21.17
N SER A 6 5.16 36.69 -20.92
CA SER A 6 4.95 35.56 -20.03
C SER A 6 5.64 34.35 -20.66
N LEU A 7 6.77 33.95 -20.08
CA LEU A 7 7.42 32.69 -20.38
C LEU A 7 6.47 31.58 -19.89
N ALA A 8 5.53 31.16 -20.73
CA ALA A 8 4.85 29.89 -20.51
C ALA A 8 5.91 28.81 -20.75
N ALA A 9 6.62 28.43 -19.69
CA ALA A 9 7.30 27.15 -19.67
C ALA A 9 6.21 26.11 -19.92
N THR A 10 6.18 25.54 -21.13
CA THR A 10 5.41 24.33 -21.40
C THR A 10 6.09 23.20 -20.64
N HIS A 11 5.90 23.16 -19.32
CA HIS A 11 5.82 21.86 -18.68
C HIS A 11 4.64 21.18 -19.36
N SER A 12 4.87 20.07 -20.05
CA SER A 12 3.78 19.18 -20.38
C SER A 12 3.10 18.81 -19.07
N LEU A 13 2.02 19.52 -18.75
CA LEU A 13 1.11 19.27 -17.64
C LEU A 13 0.31 18.00 -17.95
N PHE A 14 0.99 16.89 -18.18
CA PHE A 14 0.36 15.63 -17.84
C PHE A 14 0.26 15.67 -16.33
N ALA A 15 -0.97 15.84 -15.83
CA ALA A 15 -1.27 15.66 -14.43
C ALA A 15 -0.64 14.31 -14.03
N GLN A 16 0.44 14.35 -13.25
CA GLN A 16 1.20 13.14 -12.97
C GLN A 16 0.60 12.48 -11.73
N GLY A 17 0.44 11.16 -11.78
CA GLY A 17 0.15 10.39 -10.58
C GLY A 17 1.25 10.55 -9.52
N ARG A 18 0.85 10.52 -8.26
CA ARG A 18 1.77 10.57 -7.11
C ARG A 18 1.35 9.49 -6.13
N VAL A 19 2.15 8.43 -6.08
CA VAL A 19 1.92 7.31 -5.16
C VAL A 19 2.54 7.60 -3.81
N ILE A 20 1.75 7.40 -2.77
CA ILE A 20 2.20 7.42 -1.37
C ILE A 20 1.72 6.16 -0.66
N LEU A 21 2.40 5.81 0.43
CA LEU A 21 1.83 4.94 1.46
C LEU A 21 0.86 5.80 2.27
N ASN A 22 -0.43 5.48 2.22
CA ASN A 22 -1.47 6.23 2.93
C ASN A 22 -1.72 5.66 4.32
N GLU A 23 -1.91 4.34 4.40
CA GLU A 23 -2.17 3.64 5.64
C GLU A 23 -1.28 2.40 5.77
N PHE A 24 -0.98 2.07 7.02
CA PHE A 24 -0.09 0.99 7.38
C PHE A 24 -0.53 0.43 8.73
N LEU A 25 -0.95 -0.84 8.74
CA LEU A 25 -1.32 -1.54 9.96
C LEU A 25 -0.46 -2.79 10.13
N PRO A 26 0.64 -2.69 10.90
CA PRO A 26 1.32 -3.86 11.41
C PRO A 26 0.56 -4.38 12.63
N TRP A 27 0.56 -5.70 12.85
CA TRP A 27 0.01 -6.29 14.06
C TRP A 27 -1.43 -5.83 14.40
N PRO A 28 -2.46 -6.32 13.69
CA PRO A 28 -3.86 -5.92 13.86
C PRO A 28 -4.50 -6.35 15.21
N GLY A 29 -3.71 -6.93 16.11
CA GLY A 29 -4.14 -7.46 17.40
C GLY A 29 -4.55 -8.94 17.33
N ASN A 30 -4.46 -9.62 18.49
CA ASN A 30 -4.63 -11.08 18.57
C ASN A 30 -6.00 -11.57 18.07
N ALA A 31 -7.05 -10.75 18.20
CA ALA A 31 -8.40 -11.12 17.77
C ALA A 31 -8.57 -11.14 16.24
N CYS A 32 -7.67 -10.51 15.50
CA CYS A 32 -7.78 -10.30 14.06
C CYS A 32 -6.87 -11.22 13.23
N GLY A 33 -5.82 -11.75 13.87
CA GLY A 33 -4.83 -12.59 13.20
C GLY A 33 -3.88 -11.78 12.31
N THR A 34 -2.68 -12.32 12.07
CA THR A 34 -1.63 -11.57 11.35
C THR A 34 -1.96 -11.32 9.88
N THR A 35 -2.86 -12.10 9.28
CA THR A 35 -3.29 -11.89 7.89
C THR A 35 -4.12 -10.62 7.71
N ALA A 36 -4.59 -10.01 8.80
CA ALA A 36 -5.26 -8.70 8.77
C ALA A 36 -4.30 -7.51 8.77
N GLU A 37 -2.99 -7.75 8.73
CA GLU A 37 -2.01 -6.74 8.37
C GLU A 37 -2.36 -6.17 7.00
N PHE A 38 -2.17 -4.86 6.82
CA PHE A 38 -2.38 -4.26 5.52
C PHE A 38 -1.51 -3.03 5.29
N VAL A 39 -1.31 -2.75 4.01
CA VAL A 39 -0.73 -1.52 3.51
C VAL A 39 -1.68 -0.96 2.47
N GLU A 40 -1.97 0.34 2.56
CA GLU A 40 -2.76 1.06 1.57
C GLU A 40 -1.87 2.03 0.80
N ILE A 41 -1.96 1.95 -0.52
CA ILE A 41 -1.28 2.83 -1.45
C ILE A 41 -2.29 3.79 -2.04
N LEU A 42 -2.04 5.11 -2.00
CA LEU A 42 -2.92 6.13 -2.58
C LEU A 42 -2.24 6.85 -3.74
N ASN A 43 -2.96 7.04 -4.84
CA ASN A 43 -2.60 8.03 -5.84
C ASN A 43 -3.14 9.43 -5.45
N MET A 44 -2.30 10.24 -4.82
CA MET A 44 -2.63 11.62 -4.42
C MET A 44 -2.28 12.65 -5.52
N GLY A 45 -1.85 12.18 -6.70
CA GLY A 45 -1.53 13.03 -7.85
C GLY A 45 -2.76 13.35 -8.70
N PRO A 46 -2.74 14.43 -9.49
CA PRO A 46 -3.88 14.83 -10.30
C PRO A 46 -4.11 13.99 -11.57
N GLY A 47 -3.27 12.98 -11.88
CA GLY A 47 -3.52 12.07 -13.00
C GLY A 47 -3.17 10.60 -12.71
N PRO A 48 -3.35 9.69 -13.68
CA PRO A 48 -3.23 8.25 -13.46
C PRO A 48 -1.78 7.83 -13.14
N MET A 49 -1.64 6.79 -12.32
CA MET A 49 -0.35 6.17 -11.99
C MET A 49 -0.40 4.67 -12.24
N ASN A 50 0.53 4.15 -13.05
CA ASN A 50 0.75 2.71 -13.15
C ASN A 50 1.65 2.25 -11.99
N ILE A 51 1.10 1.39 -11.14
CA ILE A 51 1.81 0.76 -10.01
C ILE A 51 2.06 -0.73 -10.26
N GLY A 52 1.76 -1.23 -11.45
CA GLY A 52 2.06 -2.60 -11.82
C GLY A 52 3.55 -2.90 -11.70
N CYS A 53 3.86 -4.11 -11.26
CA CYS A 53 5.21 -4.57 -10.95
C CYS A 53 5.91 -3.82 -9.80
N TYR A 54 5.22 -2.93 -9.06
CA TYR A 54 5.77 -2.41 -7.82
C TYR A 54 5.94 -3.56 -6.84
N ILE A 55 7.03 -3.51 -6.07
CA ILE A 55 7.36 -4.52 -5.07
C ILE A 55 7.27 -3.85 -3.71
N LEU A 56 6.34 -4.31 -2.89
CA LEU A 56 6.32 -4.02 -1.47
C LEU A 56 7.18 -5.06 -0.77
N THR A 57 8.06 -4.64 0.14
CA THR A 57 8.92 -5.55 0.89
C THR A 57 9.22 -4.99 2.27
N ASP A 58 9.29 -5.87 3.26
CA ASP A 58 9.78 -5.55 4.60
C ASP A 58 11.28 -5.91 4.76
N GLY A 59 11.91 -6.47 3.73
CA GLY A 59 13.29 -6.95 3.76
C GLY A 59 13.42 -8.47 3.80
N ASP A 60 12.41 -9.18 4.32
CA ASP A 60 12.38 -10.65 4.37
C ASP A 60 11.41 -11.21 3.31
N PHE A 61 10.22 -10.62 3.23
CA PHE A 61 9.19 -10.98 2.29
C PHE A 61 8.94 -9.87 1.28
N SER A 62 8.45 -10.24 0.09
CA SER A 62 8.06 -9.28 -0.93
C SER A 62 6.74 -9.67 -1.59
N VAL A 63 5.89 -8.69 -1.89
CA VAL A 63 4.64 -8.82 -2.64
C VAL A 63 4.76 -7.98 -3.90
N THR A 64 4.56 -8.58 -5.07
CA THR A 64 4.61 -7.89 -6.36
C THR A 64 3.20 -7.57 -6.84
N ILE A 65 2.91 -6.29 -7.10
CA ILE A 65 1.63 -5.86 -7.64
C ILE A 65 1.50 -6.35 -9.09
N PRO A 66 0.34 -6.94 -9.49
CA PRO A 66 0.12 -7.42 -10.85
C PRO A 66 0.43 -6.36 -11.93
N ALA A 67 0.99 -6.79 -13.05
CA ALA A 67 1.29 -5.90 -14.17
C ALA A 67 -0.01 -5.26 -14.69
N GLY A 68 0.06 -3.97 -15.05
CA GLY A 68 -1.09 -3.23 -15.60
C GLY A 68 -2.03 -2.62 -14.56
N THR A 69 -1.73 -2.74 -13.25
CA THR A 69 -2.50 -2.05 -12.20
C THR A 69 -2.30 -0.53 -12.30
N ILE A 70 -3.38 0.20 -12.62
CA ILE A 70 -3.38 1.66 -12.75
C ILE A 70 -4.33 2.27 -11.72
N LEU A 71 -3.83 3.19 -10.91
CA LEU A 71 -4.64 4.01 -10.00
C LEU A 71 -4.96 5.35 -10.65
N GLN A 72 -6.26 5.66 -10.76
CA GLN A 72 -6.74 6.99 -11.09
C GLN A 72 -6.52 7.97 -9.91
N PRO A 73 -6.62 9.29 -10.13
CA PRO A 73 -6.52 10.27 -9.06
C PRO A 73 -7.47 9.97 -7.90
N GLY A 74 -6.93 9.95 -6.68
CA GLY A 74 -7.68 9.68 -5.45
C GLY A 74 -8.00 8.21 -5.19
N GLN A 75 -7.65 7.28 -6.09
CA GLN A 75 -7.84 5.85 -5.84
C GLN A 75 -6.77 5.30 -4.91
N PHE A 76 -7.20 4.37 -4.06
CA PHE A 76 -6.35 3.57 -3.20
C PHE A 76 -6.23 2.13 -3.70
N TYR A 77 -5.22 1.42 -3.20
CA TYR A 77 -4.95 0.00 -3.44
C TYR A 77 -4.55 -0.65 -2.12
N VAL A 78 -5.38 -1.56 -1.62
CA VAL A 78 -5.18 -2.24 -0.34
C VAL A 78 -4.54 -3.60 -0.57
N ILE A 79 -3.43 -3.84 0.11
CA ILE A 79 -2.66 -5.08 0.07
C ILE A 79 -2.73 -5.71 1.45
N SER A 80 -3.22 -6.95 1.55
CA SER A 80 -3.39 -7.68 2.82
C SER A 80 -3.21 -9.20 2.65
N GLY A 81 -3.23 -9.97 3.73
CA GLY A 81 -3.11 -11.43 3.72
C GLY A 81 -4.45 -12.16 3.60
N GLN A 82 -5.52 -11.43 3.36
CA GLN A 82 -6.88 -11.95 3.19
C GLN A 82 -7.69 -11.06 2.26
N ASP A 83 -8.81 -11.57 1.74
CA ASP A 83 -9.64 -10.84 0.78
C ASP A 83 -10.52 -9.75 1.43
N PHE A 84 -10.70 -9.84 2.74
CA PHE A 84 -11.63 -8.99 3.48
C PHE A 84 -11.08 -8.66 4.87
N LEU A 85 -11.05 -7.38 5.20
CA LEU A 85 -10.74 -6.89 6.54
C LEU A 85 -12.06 -6.63 7.28
N PRO A 86 -12.47 -7.48 8.23
CA PRO A 86 -13.69 -7.28 9.00
C PRO A 86 -13.47 -6.25 10.10
N MET A 87 -14.46 -5.39 10.37
CA MET A 87 -14.46 -4.57 11.58
C MET A 87 -14.40 -5.48 12.83
N PRO A 88 -13.54 -5.21 13.84
CA PRO A 88 -12.72 -4.01 14.03
C PRO A 88 -11.26 -4.12 13.52
N CYS A 89 -10.93 -5.19 12.80
CA CYS A 89 -9.60 -5.48 12.29
C CYS A 89 -9.23 -4.52 11.18
N GLY A 90 -8.38 -3.53 11.49
CA GLY A 90 -8.02 -2.48 10.54
C GLY A 90 -8.04 -1.07 11.11
N ASN A 91 -8.60 -0.86 12.30
CA ASN A 91 -9.05 0.48 12.75
C ASN A 91 -10.00 1.13 11.72
N ILE A 92 -10.77 0.29 11.04
CA ILE A 92 -11.70 0.66 9.97
C ILE A 92 -13.11 0.78 10.55
N ASN A 93 -13.87 1.76 10.05
CA ASN A 93 -15.26 2.04 10.45
C ASN A 93 -16.30 1.26 9.63
N ALA A 94 -15.84 0.49 8.64
CA ALA A 94 -16.60 -0.43 7.83
C ALA A 94 -15.67 -1.53 7.34
N ASN A 95 -16.22 -2.65 6.89
CA ASN A 95 -15.39 -3.71 6.33
C ASN A 95 -14.76 -3.26 5.01
N VAL A 96 -13.51 -3.68 4.76
CA VAL A 96 -12.75 -3.33 3.56
C VAL A 96 -12.54 -4.58 2.71
N THR A 97 -12.87 -4.49 1.43
CA THR A 97 -12.46 -5.49 0.43
C THR A 97 -11.03 -5.17 -0.01
N VAL A 98 -10.17 -6.18 0.01
CA VAL A 98 -8.74 -6.05 -0.31
C VAL A 98 -8.52 -6.20 -1.81
N ASP A 99 -7.68 -5.35 -2.39
CA ASP A 99 -7.36 -5.41 -3.83
C ASP A 99 -6.33 -6.50 -4.17
N LEU A 100 -5.40 -6.76 -3.25
CA LEU A 100 -4.39 -7.81 -3.40
C LEU A 100 -4.23 -8.64 -2.12
N ASN A 101 -4.67 -9.89 -2.18
CA ASN A 101 -4.42 -10.87 -1.15
C ASN A 101 -3.10 -11.61 -1.40
N TRP A 102 -2.06 -11.31 -0.60
CA TRP A 102 -0.74 -11.93 -0.77
C TRP A 102 -0.71 -13.44 -0.49
N THR A 103 -1.70 -13.97 0.23
CA THR A 103 -1.80 -15.39 0.56
C THR A 103 -2.25 -16.22 -0.65
N THR A 104 -3.01 -15.61 -1.57
CA THR A 104 -3.65 -16.32 -2.69
C THR A 104 -3.17 -15.87 -4.06
N CYS A 105 -2.50 -14.72 -4.18
CA CYS A 105 -2.09 -14.15 -5.47
C CYS A 105 -0.96 -14.92 -6.19
N GLY A 106 -0.15 -15.73 -5.48
CA GLY A 106 1.07 -16.33 -6.03
C GLY A 106 2.14 -15.31 -6.43
N CYS A 107 2.09 -14.11 -5.86
CA CYS A 107 2.87 -12.93 -6.22
C CYS A 107 3.97 -12.58 -5.20
N THR A 108 4.33 -13.55 -4.35
CA THR A 108 5.31 -13.38 -3.27
C THR A 108 6.63 -14.09 -3.56
N ASN A 109 7.72 -13.67 -2.91
CA ASN A 109 9.02 -14.36 -2.98
C ASN A 109 9.09 -15.65 -2.14
N GLY A 110 8.06 -15.92 -1.34
CA GLY A 110 7.97 -17.08 -0.47
C GLY A 110 6.64 -17.11 0.31
N ALA A 111 6.43 -18.17 1.08
CA ALA A 111 5.27 -18.28 1.95
C ALA A 111 5.39 -17.30 3.12
N ILE A 112 4.46 -16.34 3.20
CA ILE A 112 4.36 -15.40 4.32
C ILE A 112 3.65 -16.11 5.49
N PRO A 113 4.17 -16.03 6.72
CA PRO A 113 3.51 -16.60 7.89
C PRO A 113 2.11 -16.05 8.12
N THR A 114 1.14 -16.92 8.35
CA THR A 114 -0.25 -16.56 8.70
C THR A 114 -0.51 -16.57 10.21
N THR A 115 0.50 -16.88 11.01
CA THR A 115 0.52 -16.78 12.47
C THR A 115 1.86 -16.21 12.94
N GLY A 116 1.90 -15.64 14.14
CA GLY A 116 3.11 -15.00 14.68
C GLY A 116 3.34 -13.61 14.08
N ASP A 117 4.55 -13.34 13.60
CA ASP A 117 5.03 -12.00 13.24
C ASP A 117 4.64 -11.52 11.81
N GLY A 118 3.95 -12.35 11.03
CA GLY A 118 3.31 -11.92 9.78
C GLY A 118 4.24 -11.44 8.66
N TYR A 119 3.68 -10.58 7.80
CA TYR A 119 4.36 -9.94 6.68
C TYR A 119 5.10 -8.67 7.10
N LEU A 120 4.57 -7.92 8.07
CA LEU A 120 5.07 -6.59 8.44
C LEU A 120 6.00 -6.65 9.67
N GLN A 121 6.81 -7.72 9.76
CA GLN A 121 7.61 -8.04 10.95
C GLN A 121 8.62 -6.95 11.32
N MET A 122 9.16 -6.20 10.34
CA MET A 122 10.08 -5.09 10.64
C MET A 122 9.44 -3.97 11.47
N ALA A 123 8.15 -3.70 11.31
CA ALA A 123 7.46 -2.73 12.15
C ALA A 123 7.38 -3.22 13.61
N VAL A 124 7.15 -4.53 13.82
CA VAL A 124 7.06 -5.14 15.16
C VAL A 124 8.44 -5.17 15.85
N ARG A 125 9.52 -5.52 15.13
CA ARG A 125 10.88 -5.53 15.68
C ARG A 125 11.38 -4.14 16.07
N GLN A 126 11.03 -3.10 15.32
CA GLN A 126 11.41 -1.72 15.68
C GLN A 126 10.60 -1.17 16.85
N MET A 127 9.31 -1.51 16.96
CA MET A 127 8.50 -1.11 18.13
C MET A 127 9.00 -1.73 19.44
N ASN A 128 9.44 -2.99 19.44
CA ASN A 128 10.05 -3.61 20.63
C ASN A 128 11.45 -3.09 20.97
N ARG A 129 12.08 -2.29 20.09
CA ARG A 129 13.40 -1.68 20.34
C ARG A 129 13.32 -0.26 20.88
N LEU A 130 12.12 0.33 20.92
CA LEU A 130 11.87 1.69 21.43
C LEU A 130 11.41 1.72 22.91
N TYR A 131 11.35 0.55 23.56
CA TYR A 131 11.07 0.39 24.99
C TYR A 131 12.34 0.07 25.81
N TYR A 132 13.44 0.79 25.55
CA TYR A 132 14.62 0.84 26.43
C TYR A 132 15.13 2.27 26.57
#